data_AF-A0A7V7BS78-F1
#
_entry.id   AF-A0A7V7BS78-F1
#
_cell.length_a   1.000
_cell.length_b   1.000
_cell.length_c   1.000
_cell.angle_alpha   90.00
_cell.angle_beta   90.00
_cell.angle_gamma   90.00
#
_symmetry.space_group_name_H-M   'P 1'
#
loop_
_entity.id
_entity.type
_entity.pdbx_description
1 polymer ?
#
loop_
_entity_poly.entity_id
_entity_poly.type
_entity_poly.pdbx_seq_one_letter_code
_entity_poly.pdbx_strand_id
1 'polypeptide(L)'
;MSKNARRRSDEFLRISDQFKLGALVTESSHPVTASLSEVAERDIAEALDLLFQVDEDVVRTFAGFVESGRAKAIRDTVLGALRNGGRLFFTGCGSTGRLSILLVSMWREFWQRASIQQRVGSQAAADWEQRAFSVMAGGDFALIKSVEGFEDFAAFGRKQLGDLGVSARDVVFAITEGGETSFVIGTAWRGVEAGARVYFVYNNPDDILRARVQRSREVIDDPRIEKINLTTGPMAITGSTRMQATTIQLCVLSAVLEMVVRELIDARGANTDTVPEQYLSSLKELQATLRSSTVREALARLVALEESAYRRNRRNNYYASALGIDVLTDTTERSPTYCTPPFRKFDDAAAAESWAFLFVPQAGTAAAWEHILRRPPGCIEWSPDEVRQLVGEAKAPAALETVRKIGCEQLLRFRIGMDGLEARRLGRGDSAVGIVLEGEEALWLEKDGFIRSQLSSAKESGAETGLVGFGSPQFLRKVETAHKDGLPGVWVPVPMPQSGLLLDGVTRAGVKMVLNALSTCTMVRLGRVMGNYMIWVVASNLKLIDRATRYIERLTGLSYDEANRRLFEAVEYVEPRMKSDRAYPPVVGLAVLRARHGISFEEAERRLMSSA
;
A
#
# COMPACT_ATOMS: atom_id res chain seq x y z
N MET A 1 32.67 13.15 15.58
CA MET A 1 32.02 11.91 16.09
C MET A 1 32.30 11.69 17.57
N SER A 2 31.25 11.41 18.36
CA SER A 2 31.40 10.97 19.75
C SER A 2 31.94 9.55 19.85
N LYS A 3 32.41 9.13 21.03
CA LYS A 3 32.82 7.73 21.29
C LYS A 3 31.64 6.75 21.17
N ASN A 4 30.43 7.17 21.54
CA ASN A 4 29.25 6.31 21.54
C ASN A 4 28.71 6.06 20.12
N ALA A 5 28.59 7.10 19.30
CA ALA A 5 28.21 6.96 17.89
C ALA A 5 29.21 6.08 17.12
N ARG A 6 30.52 6.25 17.36
CA ARG A 6 31.56 5.39 16.77
C ARG A 6 31.36 3.93 17.16
N ARG A 7 31.18 3.64 18.45
CA ARG A 7 30.98 2.28 18.95
C ARG A 7 29.78 1.59 18.30
N ARG A 8 28.63 2.27 18.23
CA ARG A 8 27.40 1.71 17.62
C ARG A 8 27.57 1.45 16.12
N SER A 9 28.26 2.34 15.41
CA SER A 9 28.63 2.15 14.01
C SER A 9 29.53 0.93 13.84
N ASP A 10 30.59 0.81 14.63
CA ASP A 10 31.52 -0.33 14.58
C ASP A 10 30.82 -1.67 14.91
N GLU A 11 29.89 -1.67 15.89
CA GLU A 11 29.07 -2.84 16.24
C GLU A 11 28.18 -3.27 15.07
N PHE A 12 27.52 -2.32 14.40
CA PHE A 12 26.69 -2.61 13.22
C PHE A 12 27.54 -3.10 12.03
N LEU A 13 28.63 -2.42 11.72
CA LEU A 13 29.48 -2.76 10.56
C LEU A 13 30.00 -4.19 10.63
N ARG A 14 30.34 -4.70 11.83
CA ARG A 14 30.76 -6.10 12.06
C ARG A 14 29.72 -7.15 11.64
N ILE A 15 28.44 -6.81 11.68
CA ILE A 15 27.33 -7.73 11.35
C ILE A 15 26.59 -7.34 10.06
N SER A 16 26.95 -6.22 9.44
CA SER A 16 26.20 -5.60 8.35
C SER A 16 26.02 -6.53 7.14
N ASP A 17 27.01 -7.38 6.84
CA ASP A 17 26.97 -8.31 5.70
C ASP A 17 25.79 -9.30 5.76
N GLN A 18 25.25 -9.56 6.96
CA GLN A 18 24.10 -10.43 7.15
C GLN A 18 22.75 -9.77 6.80
N PHE A 19 22.74 -8.43 6.61
CA PHE A 19 21.52 -7.62 6.46
C PHE A 19 21.56 -6.66 5.25
N LYS A 20 22.59 -6.77 4.40
CA LYS A 20 22.74 -5.99 3.15
C LYS A 20 21.76 -6.46 2.08
N LEU A 21 20.55 -5.90 2.08
CA LEU A 21 19.54 -6.13 1.03
C LEU A 21 19.72 -5.20 -0.19
N GLY A 22 20.74 -4.34 -0.19
CA GLY A 22 20.98 -3.38 -1.29
C GLY A 22 21.28 -3.98 -2.66
N ALA A 23 21.53 -5.29 -2.73
CA ALA A 23 21.67 -6.01 -4.00
C ALA A 23 20.32 -6.36 -4.65
N LEU A 24 19.22 -6.25 -3.92
CA LEU A 24 17.88 -6.50 -4.46
C LEU A 24 17.48 -5.35 -5.41
N VAL A 25 16.86 -5.70 -6.54
CA VAL A 25 16.39 -4.74 -7.54
C VAL A 25 15.36 -3.79 -6.94
N THR A 26 14.48 -4.29 -6.08
CA THR A 26 13.49 -3.47 -5.35
C THR A 26 14.10 -2.43 -4.41
N GLU A 27 15.37 -2.60 -4.02
CA GLU A 27 16.13 -1.67 -3.15
C GLU A 27 17.06 -0.73 -3.94
N SER A 28 17.08 -0.85 -5.27
CA SER A 28 17.89 -0.02 -6.16
C SER A 28 17.12 1.23 -6.63
N SER A 29 17.85 2.23 -7.11
CA SER A 29 17.29 3.50 -7.57
C SER A 29 16.87 3.40 -9.04
N HIS A 30 15.69 3.95 -9.34
CA HIS A 30 15.18 3.99 -10.70
C HIS A 30 15.77 5.18 -11.48
N PRO A 31 16.33 4.97 -12.69
CA PRO A 31 17.00 6.05 -13.43
C PRO A 31 16.05 7.18 -13.85
N VAL A 32 14.81 6.87 -14.25
CA VAL A 32 13.82 7.88 -14.70
C VAL A 32 13.51 8.91 -13.61
N THR A 33 13.45 8.49 -12.35
CA THR A 33 13.10 9.35 -11.22
C THR A 33 14.30 9.85 -10.44
N ALA A 34 15.53 9.65 -10.94
CA ALA A 34 16.75 10.00 -10.20
C ALA A 34 16.77 11.48 -9.74
N SER A 35 16.18 12.39 -10.54
CA SER A 35 16.03 13.82 -10.24
C SER A 35 14.61 14.23 -9.82
N LEU A 36 13.81 13.30 -9.27
CA LEU A 36 12.40 13.53 -9.00
C LEU A 36 12.16 14.72 -8.06
N SER A 37 12.95 14.88 -6.99
CA SER A 37 12.81 16.03 -6.08
C SER A 37 13.06 17.37 -6.78
N GLU A 38 14.10 17.44 -7.62
CA GLU A 38 14.49 18.65 -8.33
C GLU A 38 13.46 19.03 -9.40
N VAL A 39 12.85 18.02 -10.05
CA VAL A 39 11.76 18.24 -11.01
C VAL A 39 10.51 18.71 -10.28
N ALA A 40 10.12 18.05 -9.17
CA ALA A 40 8.96 18.43 -8.38
C ALA A 40 9.08 19.84 -7.77
N GLU A 41 10.29 20.29 -7.46
CA GLU A 41 10.55 21.67 -7.04
C GLU A 41 10.14 22.69 -8.09
N ARG A 42 10.35 22.37 -9.38
CA ARG A 42 10.11 23.25 -10.53
C ARG A 42 8.71 23.10 -11.10
N ASP A 43 8.25 21.88 -11.29
CA ASP A 43 6.99 21.54 -11.94
C ASP A 43 6.42 20.22 -11.39
N ILE A 44 5.27 20.34 -10.73
CA ILE A 44 4.56 19.21 -10.14
C ILE A 44 4.02 18.26 -11.21
N ALA A 45 3.52 18.78 -12.33
CA ALA A 45 2.91 17.96 -13.39
C ALA A 45 3.96 17.12 -14.12
N GLU A 46 5.18 17.65 -14.29
CA GLU A 46 6.31 16.89 -14.85
C GLU A 46 6.84 15.84 -13.86
N ALA A 47 6.88 16.15 -12.56
CA ALA A 47 7.22 15.16 -11.55
C ALA A 47 6.21 14.00 -11.51
N LEU A 48 4.92 14.29 -11.69
CA LEU A 48 3.88 13.27 -11.83
C LEU A 48 4.09 12.44 -13.11
N ASP A 49 4.52 13.04 -14.23
CA ASP A 49 4.84 12.27 -15.44
C ASP A 49 5.99 11.30 -15.19
N LEU A 50 7.05 11.70 -14.47
CA LEU A 50 8.14 10.78 -14.10
C LEU A 50 7.62 9.58 -13.30
N LEU A 51 6.70 9.80 -12.36
CA LEU A 51 6.11 8.70 -11.57
C LEU A 51 5.29 7.75 -12.45
N PHE A 52 4.44 8.28 -13.34
CA PHE A 52 3.63 7.48 -14.27
C PHE A 52 4.46 6.82 -15.38
N GLN A 53 5.60 7.41 -15.75
CA GLN A 53 6.53 6.81 -16.69
C GLN A 53 7.14 5.54 -16.11
N VAL A 54 7.47 5.51 -14.82
CA VAL A 54 7.95 4.26 -14.18
C VAL A 54 6.87 3.18 -14.14
N ASP A 55 5.59 3.55 -14.08
CA ASP A 55 4.49 2.58 -14.16
C ASP A 55 4.39 1.88 -15.54
N GLU A 56 5.11 2.32 -16.58
CA GLU A 56 5.31 1.54 -17.82
C GLU A 56 5.98 0.18 -17.55
N ASP A 57 6.79 0.07 -16.49
CA ASP A 57 7.40 -1.17 -16.07
C ASP A 57 6.36 -2.19 -15.61
N VAL A 58 5.25 -1.73 -15.01
CA VAL A 58 4.10 -2.57 -14.67
C VAL A 58 3.46 -3.10 -15.96
N VAL A 59 3.22 -2.23 -16.94
CA VAL A 59 2.63 -2.62 -18.23
C VAL A 59 3.50 -3.64 -18.95
N ARG A 60 4.81 -3.41 -19.01
CA ARG A 60 5.79 -4.30 -19.63
C ARG A 60 5.85 -5.67 -18.95
N THR A 61 5.84 -5.68 -17.61
CA THR A 61 5.86 -6.93 -16.83
C THR A 61 4.56 -7.71 -17.01
N PHE A 62 3.42 -7.01 -17.04
CA PHE A 62 2.13 -7.63 -17.31
C PHE A 62 2.08 -8.21 -18.73
N ALA A 63 2.61 -7.51 -19.73
CA ALA A 63 2.73 -8.04 -21.09
C ALA A 63 3.55 -9.34 -21.15
N GLY A 64 4.70 -9.39 -20.47
CA GLY A 64 5.50 -10.62 -20.35
C GLY A 64 4.73 -11.76 -19.66
N PHE A 65 3.89 -11.44 -18.66
CA PHE A 65 3.01 -12.44 -18.04
C PHE A 65 1.94 -12.96 -19.01
N VAL A 66 1.32 -12.09 -19.82
CA VAL A 66 0.37 -12.48 -20.89
C VAL A 66 1.05 -13.41 -21.89
N GLU A 67 2.19 -12.99 -22.45
CA GLU A 67 2.96 -13.75 -23.44
C GLU A 67 3.39 -15.13 -22.93
N SER A 68 3.65 -15.26 -21.63
CA SER A 68 4.04 -16.53 -21.02
C SER A 68 2.93 -17.60 -21.04
N GLY A 69 1.68 -17.22 -21.27
CA GLY A 69 0.52 -18.12 -21.24
C GLY A 69 0.19 -18.70 -19.85
N ARG A 70 0.93 -18.30 -18.80
CA ARG A 70 0.81 -18.87 -17.45
C ARG A 70 -0.53 -18.60 -16.78
N ALA A 71 -1.20 -17.51 -17.16
CA ALA A 71 -2.53 -17.16 -16.66
C ALA A 71 -3.52 -18.34 -16.79
N LYS A 72 -3.46 -19.07 -17.91
CA LYS A 72 -4.31 -20.23 -18.20
C LYS A 72 -4.10 -21.36 -17.19
N ALA A 73 -2.86 -21.76 -16.96
CA ALA A 73 -2.53 -22.84 -16.03
C ALA A 73 -2.89 -22.48 -14.58
N ILE A 74 -2.68 -21.21 -14.19
CA ILE A 74 -3.05 -20.72 -12.86
C ILE A 74 -4.57 -20.74 -12.70
N ARG A 75 -5.31 -20.21 -13.69
CA ARG A 75 -6.78 -20.26 -13.72
C ARG A 75 -7.28 -21.69 -13.58
N ASP A 76 -6.79 -22.62 -14.38
CA ASP A 76 -7.26 -24.02 -14.38
C ASP A 76 -7.04 -24.68 -13.02
N THR A 77 -5.89 -24.40 -12.39
CA THR A 77 -5.58 -24.88 -11.04
C THR A 77 -6.54 -24.30 -10.00
N VAL A 78 -6.79 -22.99 -10.04
CA VAL A 78 -7.72 -22.30 -9.14
C VAL A 78 -9.15 -22.82 -9.33
N LEU A 79 -9.59 -22.94 -10.57
CA LEU A 79 -10.93 -23.42 -10.92
C LEU A 79 -11.14 -24.87 -10.49
N GLY A 80 -10.13 -25.73 -10.69
CA GLY A 80 -10.15 -27.12 -10.21
C GLY A 80 -10.29 -27.20 -8.69
N ALA A 81 -9.51 -26.41 -7.94
CA ALA A 81 -9.62 -26.35 -6.49
C ALA A 81 -11.02 -25.90 -6.03
N LEU A 82 -11.51 -24.79 -6.59
CA LEU A 82 -12.83 -24.23 -6.26
C LEU A 82 -13.98 -25.21 -6.57
N ARG A 83 -13.97 -25.85 -7.75
CA ARG A 83 -14.99 -26.85 -8.13
C ARG A 83 -14.95 -28.09 -7.24
N ASN A 84 -13.81 -28.41 -6.65
CA ASN A 84 -13.65 -29.49 -5.66
C ASN A 84 -13.92 -29.06 -4.21
N GLY A 85 -14.53 -27.87 -4.01
CA GLY A 85 -14.89 -27.34 -2.70
C GLY A 85 -13.73 -26.73 -1.93
N GLY A 86 -12.59 -26.49 -2.59
CA GLY A 86 -11.45 -25.77 -2.04
C GLY A 86 -11.67 -24.26 -1.94
N ARG A 87 -10.72 -23.59 -1.29
CA ARG A 87 -10.70 -22.15 -1.03
C ARG A 87 -9.42 -21.51 -1.54
N LEU A 88 -9.45 -20.19 -1.68
CA LEU A 88 -8.32 -19.35 -2.04
C LEU A 88 -7.85 -18.56 -0.82
N PHE A 89 -6.54 -18.59 -0.59
CA PHE A 89 -5.88 -17.80 0.43
C PHE A 89 -4.91 -16.83 -0.22
N PHE A 90 -5.13 -15.53 -0.04
CA PHE A 90 -4.18 -14.49 -0.41
C PHE A 90 -3.47 -14.03 0.85
N THR A 91 -2.14 -14.09 0.89
CA THR A 91 -1.39 -13.77 2.10
C THR A 91 -0.35 -12.70 1.81
N GLY A 92 -0.09 -11.80 2.75
CA GLY A 92 0.91 -10.76 2.57
C GLY A 92 1.20 -9.95 3.82
N CYS A 93 2.12 -8.98 3.69
CA CYS A 93 2.43 -8.01 4.73
C CYS A 93 2.49 -6.58 4.18
N GLY A 94 2.22 -5.58 5.01
CA GLY A 94 2.21 -4.18 4.61
C GLY A 94 1.30 -3.98 3.40
N SER A 95 1.83 -3.42 2.33
CA SER A 95 1.11 -3.18 1.09
C SER A 95 0.57 -4.47 0.44
N THR A 96 1.30 -5.58 0.49
CA THR A 96 0.82 -6.89 -0.02
C THR A 96 -0.23 -7.53 0.88
N GLY A 97 -0.16 -7.27 2.19
CA GLY A 97 -1.19 -7.63 3.13
C GLY A 97 -2.50 -6.91 2.81
N ARG A 98 -2.44 -5.60 2.56
CA ARG A 98 -3.61 -4.79 2.15
C ARG A 98 -4.12 -5.18 0.75
N LEU A 99 -3.22 -5.51 -0.17
CA LEU A 99 -3.58 -6.11 -1.47
C LEU A 99 -4.36 -7.42 -1.28
N SER A 100 -3.95 -8.28 -0.35
CA SER A 100 -4.66 -9.54 -0.08
C SER A 100 -6.10 -9.30 0.40
N ILE A 101 -6.31 -8.28 1.25
CA ILE A 101 -7.64 -7.86 1.70
C ILE A 101 -8.43 -7.28 0.53
N LEU A 102 -7.81 -6.43 -0.31
CA LEU A 102 -8.44 -5.85 -1.49
C LEU A 102 -8.95 -6.93 -2.46
N LEU A 103 -8.12 -7.92 -2.80
CA LEU A 103 -8.49 -9.03 -3.70
C LEU A 103 -9.69 -9.81 -3.16
N VAL A 104 -9.73 -10.07 -1.85
CA VAL A 104 -10.84 -10.77 -1.20
C VAL A 104 -12.10 -9.91 -1.15
N SER A 105 -11.95 -8.61 -0.90
CA SER A 105 -13.07 -7.66 -0.95
C SER A 105 -13.67 -7.58 -2.34
N MET A 106 -12.84 -7.49 -3.39
CA MET A 106 -13.28 -7.51 -4.79
C MET A 106 -14.04 -8.80 -5.14
N TRP A 107 -13.52 -9.96 -4.71
CA TRP A 107 -14.18 -11.25 -4.87
C TRP A 107 -15.57 -11.27 -4.22
N ARG A 108 -15.66 -10.84 -2.96
CA ARG A 108 -16.91 -10.84 -2.20
C ARG A 108 -17.93 -9.87 -2.77
N GLU A 109 -17.49 -8.65 -3.06
CA GLU A 109 -18.32 -7.62 -3.69
C GLU A 109 -18.92 -8.11 -5.01
N PHE A 110 -18.11 -8.79 -5.83
CA PHE A 110 -18.60 -9.38 -7.07
C PHE A 110 -19.77 -10.35 -6.85
N TRP A 111 -19.62 -11.32 -5.95
CA TRP A 111 -20.65 -12.32 -5.70
C TRP A 111 -21.91 -11.73 -5.05
N GLN A 112 -21.75 -10.78 -4.14
CA GLN A 112 -22.87 -10.04 -3.55
C GLN A 112 -23.67 -9.28 -4.63
N ARG A 113 -22.98 -8.57 -5.53
CA ARG A 113 -23.61 -7.87 -6.67
C ARG A 113 -24.25 -8.84 -7.65
N ALA A 114 -23.59 -9.95 -7.98
CA ALA A 114 -24.11 -10.97 -8.89
C ALA A 114 -25.41 -11.61 -8.35
N SER A 115 -25.51 -11.81 -7.04
CA SER A 115 -26.73 -12.26 -6.36
C SER A 115 -27.86 -11.23 -6.47
N ILE A 116 -27.58 -9.95 -6.14
CA ILE A 116 -28.56 -8.85 -6.23
C ILE A 116 -29.09 -8.69 -7.66
N GLN A 117 -28.20 -8.81 -8.65
CA GLN A 117 -28.52 -8.70 -10.07
C GLN A 117 -29.12 -9.98 -10.66
N GLN A 118 -29.32 -11.03 -9.85
CA GLN A 118 -29.86 -12.35 -10.25
C GLN A 118 -29.08 -12.99 -11.42
N ARG A 119 -27.78 -12.69 -11.55
CA ARG A 119 -26.89 -13.30 -12.55
C ARG A 119 -26.59 -14.76 -12.22
N VAL A 120 -26.60 -15.09 -10.94
CA VAL A 120 -26.38 -16.43 -10.37
C VAL A 120 -27.39 -16.63 -9.25
N GLY A 121 -27.83 -17.87 -9.01
CA GLY A 121 -28.72 -18.19 -7.90
C GLY A 121 -28.13 -17.77 -6.56
N SER A 122 -28.93 -17.21 -5.67
CA SER A 122 -28.48 -16.59 -4.40
C SER A 122 -27.64 -17.54 -3.53
N GLN A 123 -28.03 -18.80 -3.43
CA GLN A 123 -27.26 -19.81 -2.68
C GLN A 123 -25.88 -20.05 -3.30
N ALA A 124 -25.81 -20.20 -4.62
CA ALA A 124 -24.54 -20.43 -5.31
C ALA A 124 -23.62 -19.21 -5.20
N ALA A 125 -24.17 -18.00 -5.30
CA ALA A 125 -23.41 -16.77 -5.08
C ALA A 125 -22.84 -16.70 -3.65
N ALA A 126 -23.66 -17.01 -2.63
CA ALA A 126 -23.20 -17.06 -1.23
C ALA A 126 -22.12 -18.12 -1.00
N ASP A 127 -22.26 -19.30 -1.62
CA ASP A 127 -21.27 -20.37 -1.52
C ASP A 127 -19.92 -19.93 -2.11
N TRP A 128 -19.93 -19.27 -3.28
CA TRP A 128 -18.71 -18.75 -3.91
C TRP A 128 -18.10 -17.58 -3.15
N GLU A 129 -18.92 -16.66 -2.64
CA GLU A 129 -18.49 -15.53 -1.82
C GLU A 129 -17.57 -15.99 -0.68
N GLN A 130 -17.89 -17.12 -0.04
CA GLN A 130 -17.16 -17.69 1.09
C GLN A 130 -15.97 -18.59 0.70
N ARG A 131 -15.45 -18.48 -0.54
CA ARG A 131 -14.27 -19.23 -1.00
C ARG A 131 -12.96 -18.46 -1.02
N ALA A 132 -12.93 -17.18 -0.70
CA ALA A 132 -11.70 -16.39 -0.66
C ALA A 132 -11.42 -15.78 0.72
N PHE A 133 -10.15 -15.85 1.14
CA PHE A 133 -9.67 -15.43 2.46
C PHE A 133 -8.36 -14.67 2.36
N SER A 134 -8.20 -13.66 3.22
CA SER A 134 -6.97 -12.86 3.33
C SER A 134 -6.20 -13.26 4.59
N VAL A 135 -4.87 -13.31 4.49
CA VAL A 135 -3.96 -13.53 5.62
C VAL A 135 -2.94 -12.40 5.65
N MET A 136 -3.30 -11.32 6.34
CA MET A 136 -2.45 -10.17 6.54
C MET A 136 -1.71 -10.28 7.88
N ALA A 137 -0.40 -10.05 7.87
CA ALA A 137 0.37 -9.89 9.09
C ALA A 137 -0.23 -8.76 9.97
N GLY A 138 -0.68 -9.12 11.17
CA GLY A 138 -1.39 -8.21 12.07
C GLY A 138 -2.91 -8.13 11.88
N GLY A 139 -3.49 -8.95 10.99
CA GLY A 139 -4.93 -9.03 10.73
C GLY A 139 -5.48 -7.75 10.09
N ASP A 140 -6.81 -7.59 10.09
CA ASP A 140 -7.46 -6.41 9.50
C ASP A 140 -7.09 -5.10 10.21
N PHE A 141 -6.61 -5.14 11.47
CA PHE A 141 -6.05 -3.97 12.15
C PHE A 141 -4.93 -3.31 11.33
N ALA A 142 -4.11 -4.13 10.69
CA ALA A 142 -2.97 -3.64 9.94
C ALA A 142 -3.39 -2.84 8.68
N LEU A 143 -4.66 -2.89 8.27
CA LEU A 143 -5.20 -2.05 7.20
C LEU A 143 -5.10 -0.55 7.52
N ILE A 144 -5.30 -0.15 8.78
CA ILE A 144 -5.29 1.27 9.20
C ILE A 144 -4.01 1.73 9.90
N LYS A 145 -3.22 0.79 10.44
CA LYS A 145 -1.95 1.12 11.10
C LYS A 145 -0.94 0.00 10.94
N SER A 146 0.25 0.31 10.45
CA SER A 146 1.34 -0.67 10.30
C SER A 146 1.73 -1.31 11.63
N VAL A 147 1.96 -2.62 11.61
CA VAL A 147 2.33 -3.43 12.78
C VAL A 147 3.79 -3.87 12.64
N GLU A 148 4.70 -3.01 13.07
CA GLU A 148 6.15 -3.22 12.91
C GLU A 148 6.63 -4.48 13.64
N GLY A 149 7.56 -5.21 13.02
CA GLY A 149 8.19 -6.41 13.58
C GLY A 149 7.33 -7.67 13.59
N PHE A 150 6.01 -7.58 13.37
CA PHE A 150 5.14 -8.76 13.28
C PHE A 150 5.48 -9.61 12.05
N GLU A 151 5.91 -8.97 10.96
CA GLU A 151 6.26 -9.59 9.69
C GLU A 151 7.54 -10.43 9.71
N ASP A 152 8.37 -10.26 10.74
CA ASP A 152 9.66 -10.91 10.88
C ASP A 152 9.54 -12.38 11.32
N PHE A 153 8.35 -12.82 11.76
CA PHE A 153 8.10 -14.14 12.30
C PHE A 153 7.38 -15.06 11.30
N ALA A 154 8.10 -16.03 10.76
CA ALA A 154 7.50 -17.09 9.94
C ALA A 154 6.46 -17.93 10.71
N ALA A 155 6.65 -18.12 12.01
CA ALA A 155 5.71 -18.82 12.88
C ALA A 155 4.32 -18.13 12.92
N PHE A 156 4.28 -16.80 12.86
CA PHE A 156 3.02 -16.06 12.84
C PHE A 156 2.26 -16.27 11.54
N GLY A 157 2.95 -16.27 10.39
CA GLY A 157 2.33 -16.61 9.10
C GLY A 157 1.78 -18.03 9.07
N ARG A 158 2.57 -18.99 9.59
CA ARG A 158 2.13 -20.38 9.73
C ARG A 158 0.88 -20.50 10.60
N LYS A 159 0.84 -19.79 11.73
CA LYS A 159 -0.32 -19.79 12.62
C LYS A 159 -1.54 -19.17 11.95
N GLN A 160 -1.45 -17.95 11.41
CA GLN A 160 -2.63 -17.28 10.85
C GLN A 160 -3.27 -18.09 9.70
N LEU A 161 -2.45 -18.65 8.79
CA LEU A 161 -2.98 -19.51 7.74
C LEU A 161 -3.52 -20.84 8.30
N GLY A 162 -2.88 -21.37 9.34
CA GLY A 162 -3.31 -22.58 10.04
C GLY A 162 -4.64 -22.42 10.78
N ASP A 163 -4.88 -21.27 11.42
CA ASP A 163 -6.11 -20.94 12.16
C ASP A 163 -7.33 -20.89 11.21
N LEU A 164 -7.12 -20.55 9.93
CA LEU A 164 -8.16 -20.62 8.89
C LEU A 164 -8.40 -22.05 8.35
N GLY A 165 -7.65 -23.04 8.85
CA GLY A 165 -7.80 -24.44 8.53
C GLY A 165 -7.43 -24.80 7.09
N VAL A 166 -6.38 -24.19 6.53
CA VAL A 166 -5.87 -24.53 5.18
C VAL A 166 -5.69 -26.06 5.02
N SER A 167 -6.01 -26.57 3.83
CA SER A 167 -6.06 -28.00 3.52
C SER A 167 -5.56 -28.30 2.11
N ALA A 168 -5.45 -29.59 1.77
CA ALA A 168 -4.99 -30.06 0.48
C ALA A 168 -5.91 -29.71 -0.71
N ARG A 169 -7.14 -29.24 -0.45
CA ARG A 169 -8.08 -28.79 -1.49
C ARG A 169 -7.86 -27.34 -1.89
N ASP A 170 -7.08 -26.60 -1.12
CA ASP A 170 -7.00 -25.15 -1.22
C ASP A 170 -5.85 -24.68 -2.12
N VAL A 171 -5.91 -23.41 -2.52
CA VAL A 171 -4.83 -22.70 -3.20
C VAL A 171 -4.36 -21.54 -2.33
N VAL A 172 -3.04 -21.42 -2.14
CA VAL A 172 -2.40 -20.36 -1.37
C VAL A 172 -1.55 -19.51 -2.29
N PHE A 173 -1.88 -18.23 -2.42
CA PHE A 173 -1.03 -17.20 -3.00
C PHE A 173 -0.26 -16.51 -1.87
N ALA A 174 1.00 -16.90 -1.70
CA ALA A 174 1.94 -16.27 -0.78
C ALA A 174 2.59 -15.06 -1.46
N ILE A 175 2.07 -13.85 -1.19
CA ILE A 175 2.41 -12.60 -1.88
C ILE A 175 3.38 -11.79 -1.02
N THR A 176 4.56 -11.50 -1.55
CA THR A 176 5.57 -10.65 -0.91
C THR A 176 6.15 -9.72 -1.95
N GLU A 177 6.50 -8.50 -1.59
CA GLU A 177 7.03 -7.54 -2.57
C GLU A 177 8.43 -7.94 -3.01
N GLY A 178 9.35 -8.08 -2.05
CA GLY A 178 10.76 -8.35 -2.34
C GLY A 178 11.12 -9.84 -2.42
N GLY A 179 10.23 -10.75 -2.01
CA GLY A 179 10.55 -12.20 -2.00
C GLY A 179 11.22 -12.68 -0.71
N GLU A 180 11.43 -11.80 0.27
CA GLU A 180 12.17 -12.10 1.50
C GLU A 180 11.35 -12.05 2.78
N THR A 181 10.06 -11.68 2.77
CA THR A 181 9.29 -11.48 4.01
C THR A 181 9.06 -12.80 4.78
N SER A 182 9.57 -12.89 6.01
CA SER A 182 9.50 -14.12 6.83
C SER A 182 8.08 -14.62 7.06
N PHE A 183 7.15 -13.71 7.38
CA PHE A 183 5.74 -14.05 7.58
C PHE A 183 5.13 -14.77 6.37
N VAL A 184 5.35 -14.23 5.16
CA VAL A 184 4.82 -14.76 3.89
C VAL A 184 5.50 -16.09 3.53
N ILE A 185 6.80 -16.21 3.79
CA ILE A 185 7.48 -17.51 3.67
C ILE A 185 6.86 -18.54 4.62
N GLY A 186 6.47 -18.12 5.83
CA GLY A 186 5.72 -18.94 6.78
C GLY A 186 4.37 -19.42 6.24
N THR A 187 3.59 -18.55 5.60
CA THR A 187 2.30 -18.93 4.99
C THR A 187 2.51 -19.90 3.82
N ALA A 188 3.54 -19.69 2.99
CA ALA A 188 3.89 -20.62 1.91
C ALA A 188 4.17 -22.03 2.47
N TRP A 189 5.01 -22.14 3.51
CA TRP A 189 5.31 -23.43 4.13
C TRP A 189 4.11 -24.08 4.77
N ARG A 190 3.25 -23.31 5.45
CA ARG A 190 2.03 -23.87 6.04
C ARG A 190 1.07 -24.41 4.97
N GLY A 191 0.98 -23.75 3.81
CA GLY A 191 0.24 -24.26 2.66
C GLY A 191 0.78 -25.61 2.17
N VAL A 192 2.10 -25.72 2.01
CA VAL A 192 2.77 -26.97 1.60
C VAL A 192 2.54 -28.08 2.62
N GLU A 193 2.67 -27.80 3.92
CA GLU A 193 2.43 -28.75 5.01
C GLU A 193 0.99 -29.27 5.03
N ALA A 194 0.03 -28.44 4.66
CA ALA A 194 -1.37 -28.82 4.54
C ALA A 194 -1.69 -29.56 3.23
N GLY A 195 -0.73 -29.66 2.30
CA GLY A 195 -0.91 -30.25 0.97
C GLY A 195 -1.59 -29.33 -0.04
N ALA A 196 -1.76 -28.04 0.27
CA ALA A 196 -2.38 -27.07 -0.63
C ALA A 196 -1.50 -26.81 -1.85
N ARG A 197 -2.10 -26.33 -2.95
CA ARG A 197 -1.30 -25.76 -4.05
C ARG A 197 -0.79 -24.40 -3.61
N VAL A 198 0.54 -24.19 -3.68
CA VAL A 198 1.15 -22.93 -3.25
C VAL A 198 1.78 -22.20 -4.43
N TYR A 199 1.42 -20.93 -4.58
CA TYR A 199 2.06 -19.96 -5.47
C TYR A 199 2.84 -18.93 -4.63
N PHE A 200 4.11 -18.71 -4.96
CA PHE A 200 4.94 -17.68 -4.32
C PHE A 200 5.14 -16.51 -5.28
N VAL A 201 4.58 -15.34 -4.94
CA VAL A 201 4.51 -14.15 -5.81
C VAL A 201 5.47 -13.07 -5.30
N TYR A 202 6.39 -12.60 -6.13
CA TYR A 202 7.47 -11.67 -5.72
C TYR A 202 8.05 -10.86 -6.89
N ASN A 203 8.80 -9.80 -6.59
CA ASN A 203 9.27 -8.81 -7.58
C ASN A 203 10.81 -8.61 -7.63
N ASN A 204 11.59 -9.63 -7.29
CA ASN A 204 13.05 -9.64 -7.50
C ASN A 204 13.48 -10.81 -8.41
N PRO A 205 14.58 -10.67 -9.17
CA PRO A 205 15.11 -11.75 -9.97
C PRO A 205 15.47 -12.99 -9.15
N ASP A 206 15.18 -14.17 -9.71
CA ASP A 206 15.38 -15.45 -9.03
C ASP A 206 16.84 -15.67 -8.64
N ASP A 207 17.76 -15.40 -9.55
CA ASP A 207 19.20 -15.56 -9.36
C ASP A 207 19.73 -14.68 -8.23
N ILE A 208 19.25 -13.44 -8.13
CA ILE A 208 19.61 -12.51 -7.05
C ILE A 208 19.07 -13.04 -5.70
N LEU A 209 17.79 -13.40 -5.61
CA LEU A 209 17.22 -13.92 -4.36
C LEU A 209 17.88 -15.22 -3.92
N ARG A 210 18.12 -16.15 -4.85
CA ARG A 210 18.80 -17.42 -4.58
C ARG A 210 20.22 -17.21 -4.04
N ALA A 211 20.95 -16.25 -4.61
CA ALA A 211 22.33 -15.99 -4.21
C ALA A 211 22.45 -15.22 -2.89
N ARG A 212 21.48 -14.35 -2.57
CA ARG A 212 21.61 -13.37 -1.48
C ARG A 212 20.75 -13.64 -0.25
N VAL A 213 19.64 -14.37 -0.39
CA VAL A 213 18.67 -14.55 0.69
C VAL A 213 18.32 -16.04 0.85
N GLN A 214 18.93 -16.69 1.85
CA GLN A 214 18.77 -18.13 2.07
C GLN A 214 17.29 -18.57 2.18
N ARG A 215 16.48 -17.88 2.98
CA ARG A 215 15.05 -18.22 3.17
C ARG A 215 14.24 -18.07 1.88
N SER A 216 14.63 -17.16 0.99
CA SER A 216 13.99 -17.02 -0.33
C SER A 216 14.41 -18.15 -1.25
N ARG A 217 15.70 -18.53 -1.26
CA ARG A 217 16.20 -19.69 -2.00
C ARG A 217 15.43 -20.97 -1.64
N GLU A 218 15.24 -21.23 -0.35
CA GLU A 218 14.53 -22.42 0.14
C GLU A 218 13.11 -22.54 -0.42
N VAL A 219 12.38 -21.43 -0.53
CA VAL A 219 11.03 -21.40 -1.10
C VAL A 219 11.04 -21.48 -2.63
N ILE A 220 11.95 -20.76 -3.28
CA ILE A 220 12.04 -20.68 -4.75
C ILE A 220 12.49 -22.02 -5.36
N ASP A 221 13.31 -22.78 -4.64
CA ASP A 221 13.86 -24.05 -5.13
C ASP A 221 13.00 -25.27 -4.75
N ASP A 222 11.96 -25.11 -3.93
CA ASP A 222 11.06 -26.20 -3.59
C ASP A 222 10.08 -26.49 -4.74
N PRO A 223 10.10 -27.69 -5.35
CA PRO A 223 9.27 -28.00 -6.51
C PRO A 223 7.77 -28.06 -6.20
N ARG A 224 7.38 -28.09 -4.91
CA ARG A 224 5.96 -28.07 -4.49
C ARG A 224 5.38 -26.65 -4.54
N ILE A 225 6.23 -25.63 -4.61
CA ILE A 225 5.85 -24.22 -4.63
C ILE A 225 6.05 -23.69 -6.05
N GLU A 226 5.00 -23.15 -6.66
CA GLU A 226 5.10 -22.53 -7.98
C GLU A 226 5.43 -21.04 -7.86
N LYS A 227 6.54 -20.61 -8.45
CA LYS A 227 6.96 -19.20 -8.44
C LYS A 227 6.21 -18.34 -9.46
N ILE A 228 5.73 -17.17 -9.06
CA ILE A 228 5.24 -16.11 -9.95
C ILE A 228 6.17 -14.90 -9.75
N ASN A 229 7.26 -14.88 -10.52
CA ASN A 229 8.18 -13.75 -10.52
C ASN A 229 7.61 -12.62 -11.40
N LEU A 230 7.37 -11.46 -10.78
CA LEU A 230 6.82 -10.24 -11.37
C LEU A 230 7.80 -9.08 -11.23
N THR A 231 9.10 -9.32 -11.41
CA THR A 231 10.12 -8.27 -11.33
C THR A 231 9.85 -7.17 -12.36
N THR A 232 9.44 -5.99 -11.88
CA THR A 232 9.20 -4.80 -12.72
C THR A 232 10.49 -4.04 -13.02
N GLY A 233 11.43 -4.06 -12.07
CA GLY A 233 12.58 -3.17 -12.05
C GLY A 233 12.64 -2.41 -10.71
N PRO A 234 13.53 -1.41 -10.60
CA PRO A 234 13.61 -0.54 -9.43
C PRO A 234 12.31 0.24 -9.20
N MET A 235 12.04 0.66 -7.97
CA MET A 235 10.83 1.42 -7.65
C MET A 235 11.02 2.92 -7.94
N ALA A 236 9.94 3.63 -8.30
CA ALA A 236 9.98 5.07 -8.59
C ALA A 236 10.55 5.89 -7.42
N ILE A 237 10.23 5.50 -6.18
CA ILE A 237 10.97 5.89 -4.98
C ILE A 237 11.75 4.67 -4.51
N THR A 238 13.06 4.81 -4.34
CA THR A 238 13.96 3.71 -3.97
C THR A 238 13.45 3.00 -2.71
N GLY A 239 13.22 1.68 -2.80
CA GLY A 239 12.72 0.86 -1.69
C GLY A 239 11.21 0.98 -1.38
N SER A 240 10.45 1.78 -2.14
CA SER A 240 9.01 1.98 -1.95
C SER A 240 8.20 0.95 -2.74
N THR A 241 8.19 -0.29 -2.23
CA THR A 241 7.55 -1.45 -2.87
C THR A 241 6.02 -1.38 -2.95
N ARG A 242 5.39 -0.48 -2.19
CA ARG A 242 3.96 -0.15 -2.32
C ARG A 242 3.58 0.38 -3.72
N MET A 243 4.56 0.81 -4.51
CA MET A 243 4.37 1.36 -5.85
C MET A 243 4.30 0.23 -6.89
N GLN A 244 5.27 0.14 -7.81
CA GLN A 244 5.21 -0.75 -8.96
C GLN A 244 5.04 -2.21 -8.58
N ALA A 245 5.77 -2.69 -7.56
CA ALA A 245 5.76 -4.10 -7.15
C ALA A 245 4.36 -4.58 -6.73
N THR A 246 3.68 -3.85 -5.84
CA THR A 246 2.30 -4.22 -5.44
C THR A 246 1.29 -3.98 -6.59
N THR A 247 1.50 -2.98 -7.46
CA THR A 247 0.60 -2.73 -8.59
C THR A 247 0.61 -3.87 -9.62
N ILE A 248 1.78 -4.41 -9.98
CA ILE A 248 1.81 -5.57 -10.90
C ILE A 248 1.19 -6.82 -10.29
N GLN A 249 1.35 -7.03 -8.99
CA GLN A 249 0.73 -8.15 -8.27
C GLN A 249 -0.80 -8.03 -8.29
N LEU A 250 -1.35 -6.83 -8.10
CA LEU A 250 -2.78 -6.55 -8.27
C LEU A 250 -3.25 -6.89 -9.69
N CYS A 251 -2.53 -6.43 -10.72
CA CYS A 251 -2.91 -6.68 -12.12
C CYS A 251 -2.95 -8.19 -12.43
N VAL A 252 -1.88 -8.92 -12.08
CA VAL A 252 -1.79 -10.37 -12.36
C VAL A 252 -2.85 -11.17 -11.63
N LEU A 253 -3.01 -10.94 -10.32
CA LEU A 253 -3.94 -11.73 -9.51
C LEU A 253 -5.40 -11.40 -9.83
N SER A 254 -5.73 -10.13 -10.09
CA SER A 254 -7.08 -9.76 -10.49
C SER A 254 -7.44 -10.25 -11.90
N ALA A 255 -6.49 -10.28 -12.85
CA ALA A 255 -6.71 -10.88 -14.16
C ALA A 255 -6.98 -12.39 -14.08
N VAL A 256 -6.26 -13.12 -13.23
CA VAL A 256 -6.53 -14.54 -12.98
C VAL A 256 -7.90 -14.73 -12.32
N LEU A 257 -8.24 -13.93 -11.32
CA LEU A 257 -9.55 -13.99 -10.66
C LEU A 257 -10.70 -13.68 -11.64
N GLU A 258 -10.49 -12.72 -12.55
CA GLU A 258 -11.46 -12.37 -13.59
C GLU A 258 -11.74 -13.57 -14.50
N MET A 259 -10.71 -14.28 -14.95
CA MET A 259 -10.86 -15.50 -15.74
C MET A 259 -11.67 -16.56 -14.97
N VAL A 260 -11.33 -16.77 -13.69
CA VAL A 260 -12.01 -17.74 -12.82
C VAL A 260 -13.48 -17.38 -12.62
N VAL A 261 -13.79 -16.13 -12.32
CA VAL A 261 -15.17 -15.67 -12.07
C VAL A 261 -16.04 -15.84 -13.32
N ARG A 262 -15.51 -15.53 -14.51
CA ARG A 262 -16.21 -15.75 -15.78
C ARG A 262 -16.56 -17.24 -16.00
N GLU A 263 -15.63 -18.15 -15.75
CA GLU A 263 -15.85 -19.60 -15.84
C GLU A 263 -16.85 -20.14 -14.81
N LEU A 264 -16.95 -19.51 -13.65
CA LEU A 264 -17.89 -19.92 -12.59
C LEU A 264 -19.32 -19.45 -12.86
N ILE A 265 -19.49 -18.31 -13.55
CA ILE A 265 -20.82 -17.79 -13.92
C ILE A 265 -21.33 -18.48 -15.20
N ASP A 266 -20.48 -18.59 -16.22
CA ASP A 266 -20.87 -19.12 -17.52
C ASP A 266 -20.28 -20.51 -17.76
N ALA A 267 -20.94 -21.51 -17.18
CA ALA A 267 -20.58 -22.92 -17.36
C ALA A 267 -20.69 -23.43 -18.82
N ARG A 268 -21.12 -22.59 -19.78
CA ARG A 268 -21.26 -22.93 -21.20
C ARG A 268 -20.11 -22.44 -22.10
N GLY A 269 -19.02 -21.91 -21.52
CA GLY A 269 -17.75 -21.76 -22.22
C GLY A 269 -17.53 -20.39 -22.87
N ALA A 270 -17.64 -19.31 -22.10
CA ALA A 270 -17.00 -18.05 -22.49
C ALA A 270 -15.50 -18.30 -22.67
N ASN A 271 -14.92 -17.90 -23.81
CA ASN A 271 -13.48 -18.01 -24.01
C ASN A 271 -12.76 -17.03 -23.06
N THR A 272 -12.35 -17.51 -21.89
CA THR A 272 -11.63 -16.70 -20.90
C THR A 272 -10.15 -16.56 -21.21
N ASP A 273 -9.63 -17.25 -22.23
CA ASP A 273 -8.22 -17.15 -22.63
C ASP A 273 -7.86 -15.76 -23.17
N THR A 274 -8.84 -14.92 -23.58
CA THR A 274 -8.61 -13.56 -24.09
C THR A 274 -8.58 -12.47 -23.00
N VAL A 275 -8.92 -12.82 -21.76
CA VAL A 275 -8.97 -11.86 -20.63
C VAL A 275 -7.61 -11.20 -20.39
N PRO A 276 -6.47 -11.91 -20.42
CA PRO A 276 -5.17 -11.27 -20.20
C PRO A 276 -4.83 -10.23 -21.27
N GLU A 277 -5.12 -10.47 -22.55
CA GLU A 277 -4.92 -9.50 -23.63
C GLU A 277 -5.86 -8.30 -23.51
N GLN A 278 -7.12 -8.53 -23.17
CA GLN A 278 -8.11 -7.48 -22.89
C GLN A 278 -7.65 -6.58 -21.73
N TYR A 279 -7.21 -7.19 -20.64
CA TYR A 279 -6.66 -6.49 -19.48
C TYR A 279 -5.43 -5.67 -19.86
N LEU A 280 -4.49 -6.24 -20.62
CA LEU A 280 -3.28 -5.54 -21.08
C LEU A 280 -3.64 -4.34 -21.97
N SER A 281 -4.61 -4.48 -22.86
CA SER A 281 -5.09 -3.38 -23.71
C SER A 281 -5.63 -2.23 -22.86
N SER A 282 -6.51 -2.53 -21.89
CA SER A 282 -7.05 -1.53 -20.98
C SER A 282 -5.97 -0.92 -20.07
N LEU A 283 -4.98 -1.69 -19.64
CA LEU A 283 -3.86 -1.19 -18.83
C LEU A 283 -2.98 -0.21 -19.62
N LYS A 284 -2.75 -0.46 -20.92
CA LYS A 284 -2.05 0.48 -21.83
C LYS A 284 -2.84 1.78 -22.01
N GLU A 285 -4.15 1.68 -22.22
CA GLU A 285 -5.02 2.87 -22.35
C GLU A 285 -5.06 3.70 -21.05
N LEU A 286 -5.14 3.02 -19.91
CA LEU A 286 -5.05 3.67 -18.60
C LEU A 286 -3.70 4.39 -18.44
N GLN A 287 -2.59 3.74 -18.76
CA GLN A 287 -1.26 4.36 -18.67
C GLN A 287 -1.17 5.64 -19.53
N ALA A 288 -1.67 5.58 -20.76
CA ALA A 288 -1.70 6.76 -21.64
C ALA A 288 -2.58 7.87 -21.06
N THR A 289 -3.70 7.51 -20.44
CA THR A 289 -4.60 8.47 -19.78
C THR A 289 -3.93 9.16 -18.60
N LEU A 290 -3.24 8.41 -17.73
CA LEU A 290 -2.57 8.97 -16.55
C LEU A 290 -1.43 9.94 -16.92
N ARG A 291 -0.76 9.70 -18.06
CA ARG A 291 0.28 10.58 -18.60
C ARG A 291 -0.26 11.78 -19.39
N SER A 292 -1.56 11.83 -19.68
CA SER A 292 -2.16 12.97 -20.38
C SER A 292 -2.01 14.26 -19.56
N SER A 293 -1.83 15.40 -20.25
CA SER A 293 -1.72 16.71 -19.59
C SER A 293 -2.95 17.02 -18.74
N THR A 294 -4.16 16.69 -19.23
CA THR A 294 -5.42 16.88 -18.50
C THR A 294 -5.39 16.26 -17.10
N VAL A 295 -4.99 14.98 -17.00
CA VAL A 295 -4.93 14.28 -15.71
C VAL A 295 -3.77 14.82 -14.87
N ARG A 296 -2.57 14.98 -15.45
CA ARG A 296 -1.37 15.42 -14.73
C ARG A 296 -1.53 16.83 -14.15
N GLU A 297 -2.03 17.78 -14.92
CA GLU A 297 -2.23 19.16 -14.46
C GLU A 297 -3.32 19.24 -13.39
N ALA A 298 -4.40 18.46 -13.52
CA ALA A 298 -5.44 18.40 -12.50
C ALA A 298 -4.93 17.79 -11.20
N LEU A 299 -4.19 16.67 -11.30
CA LEU A 299 -3.59 16.01 -10.16
C LEU A 299 -2.52 16.88 -9.50
N ALA A 300 -1.75 17.65 -10.27
CA ALA A 300 -0.78 18.61 -9.76
C ALA A 300 -1.43 19.69 -8.87
N ARG A 301 -2.63 20.18 -9.23
CA ARG A 301 -3.39 21.10 -8.38
C ARG A 301 -3.82 20.43 -7.06
N LEU A 302 -4.16 19.15 -7.09
CA LEU A 302 -4.52 18.40 -5.88
C LEU A 302 -3.28 18.14 -4.99
N VAL A 303 -2.13 17.84 -5.59
CA VAL A 303 -0.84 17.74 -4.89
C VAL A 303 -0.55 19.07 -4.17
N ALA A 304 -0.69 20.20 -4.86
CA ALA A 304 -0.45 21.53 -4.29
C ALA A 304 -1.43 21.87 -3.15
N LEU A 305 -2.70 21.46 -3.27
CA LEU A 305 -3.71 21.63 -2.22
C LEU A 305 -3.32 20.86 -0.95
N GLU A 306 -2.95 19.57 -1.06
CA GLU A 306 -2.50 18.78 0.10
C GLU A 306 -1.16 19.28 0.66
N GLU A 307 -0.20 19.61 -0.20
CA GLU A 307 1.07 20.23 0.21
C GLU A 307 0.81 21.47 1.05
N SER A 308 -0.08 22.36 0.59
CA SER A 308 -0.35 23.63 1.27
C SER A 308 -1.01 23.42 2.63
N ALA A 309 -1.92 22.46 2.76
CA ALA A 309 -2.50 22.08 4.04
C ALA A 309 -1.40 21.60 5.01
N TYR A 310 -0.57 20.64 4.59
CA TYR A 310 0.46 20.09 5.46
C TYR A 310 1.53 21.12 5.87
N ARG A 311 1.96 22.01 4.97
CA ARG A 311 2.90 23.10 5.30
C ARG A 311 2.34 24.08 6.34
N ARG A 312 1.02 24.26 6.37
CA ARG A 312 0.34 25.09 7.37
C ARG A 312 0.05 24.35 8.68
N ASN A 313 0.62 23.15 8.85
CA ASN A 313 0.33 22.22 9.96
C ASN A 313 -1.17 21.91 10.07
N ARG A 314 -1.81 21.76 8.91
CA ARG A 314 -3.23 21.41 8.75
C ARG A 314 -3.36 19.98 8.21
N ARG A 315 -4.60 19.50 8.16
CA ARG A 315 -4.90 18.10 7.87
C ARG A 315 -5.85 17.95 6.69
N ASN A 316 -5.87 16.74 6.13
CA ASN A 316 -6.78 16.33 5.08
C ASN A 316 -7.76 15.26 5.60
N ASN A 317 -9.01 15.32 5.12
CA ASN A 317 -9.96 14.20 5.19
C ASN A 317 -10.28 13.70 3.78
N TYR A 318 -10.26 12.39 3.61
CA TYR A 318 -10.78 11.73 2.42
C TYR A 318 -12.20 11.22 2.66
N TYR A 319 -13.05 11.35 1.66
CA TYR A 319 -14.41 10.81 1.65
C TYR A 319 -14.56 9.86 0.47
N ALA A 320 -14.76 8.58 0.73
CA ALA A 320 -14.91 7.55 -0.29
C ALA A 320 -15.89 6.47 0.17
N SER A 321 -16.29 5.57 -0.73
CA SER A 321 -17.14 4.42 -0.40
C SER A 321 -16.46 3.11 -0.85
N ALA A 322 -16.73 2.61 -2.06
CA ALA A 322 -16.21 1.31 -2.50
C ALA A 322 -14.68 1.26 -2.61
N LEU A 323 -14.01 2.42 -2.67
CA LEU A 323 -12.55 2.57 -2.73
C LEU A 323 -11.87 2.71 -1.35
N GLY A 324 -12.58 2.41 -0.25
CA GLY A 324 -12.06 2.62 1.10
C GLY A 324 -10.74 1.88 1.39
N ILE A 325 -10.60 0.63 0.94
CA ILE A 325 -9.34 -0.13 1.08
C ILE A 325 -8.22 0.52 0.29
N ASP A 326 -8.47 1.01 -0.93
CA ASP A 326 -7.47 1.68 -1.76
C ASP A 326 -6.93 2.95 -1.07
N VAL A 327 -7.84 3.76 -0.51
CA VAL A 327 -7.48 4.98 0.24
C VAL A 327 -6.73 4.66 1.52
N LEU A 328 -7.18 3.67 2.31
CA LEU A 328 -6.46 3.25 3.52
C LEU A 328 -5.09 2.68 3.20
N THR A 329 -4.96 1.97 2.08
CA THR A 329 -3.67 1.43 1.64
C THR A 329 -2.67 2.54 1.36
N ASP A 330 -3.05 3.56 0.58
CA ASP A 330 -2.15 4.69 0.34
C ASP A 330 -1.86 5.47 1.63
N THR A 331 -2.91 5.90 2.35
CA THR A 331 -2.77 6.79 3.51
C THR A 331 -2.01 6.14 4.68
N THR A 332 -2.20 4.85 4.91
CA THR A 332 -1.47 4.14 5.98
C THR A 332 0.00 3.96 5.64
N GLU A 333 0.33 3.72 4.37
CA GLU A 333 1.72 3.55 3.92
C GLU A 333 2.53 4.85 3.91
N ARG A 334 1.88 6.02 3.99
CA ARG A 334 2.58 7.30 4.15
C ARG A 334 3.39 7.34 5.45
N SER A 335 2.91 6.71 6.52
CA SER A 335 3.56 6.72 7.83
C SER A 335 4.92 6.02 7.84
N PRO A 336 5.05 4.72 7.48
CA PRO A 336 6.35 4.05 7.44
C PRO A 336 7.26 4.57 6.31
N THR A 337 6.70 5.09 5.22
CA THR A 337 7.49 5.56 4.04
C THR A 337 8.08 6.95 4.27
N TYR A 338 7.29 7.87 4.85
CA TYR A 338 7.64 9.29 4.93
C TYR A 338 7.68 9.83 6.37
N CYS A 339 7.52 8.96 7.38
CA CYS A 339 7.43 9.34 8.80
C CYS A 339 6.32 10.36 9.08
N THR A 340 5.15 10.18 8.47
CA THR A 340 3.95 10.96 8.84
C THR A 340 3.30 10.35 10.09
N PRO A 341 2.60 11.15 10.92
CA PRO A 341 1.80 10.61 12.01
C PRO A 341 0.81 9.54 11.51
N PRO A 342 0.77 8.36 12.14
CA PRO A 342 -0.17 7.30 11.75
C PRO A 342 -1.61 7.68 12.08
N PHE A 343 -2.56 6.84 11.69
CA PHE A 343 -3.95 6.98 12.11
C PHE A 343 -4.05 7.03 13.65
N ARG A 344 -4.86 7.97 14.14
CA ARG A 344 -5.10 8.23 15.56
C ARG A 344 -6.43 7.61 16.00
N LYS A 345 -6.44 6.96 17.16
CA LYS A 345 -7.67 6.46 17.78
C LYS A 345 -8.48 7.64 18.32
N PHE A 346 -9.81 7.56 18.31
CA PHE A 346 -10.66 8.68 18.71
C PHE A 346 -10.43 9.13 20.17
N ASP A 347 -10.00 8.21 21.03
CA ASP A 347 -9.80 8.37 22.48
C ASP A 347 -8.32 8.51 22.88
N ASP A 348 -7.40 8.57 21.91
CA ASP A 348 -5.98 8.78 22.16
C ASP A 348 -5.61 10.25 21.91
N ALA A 349 -5.81 11.09 22.93
CA ALA A 349 -5.49 12.51 22.87
C ALA A 349 -3.99 12.82 22.95
N ALA A 350 -3.16 11.84 23.33
CA ALA A 350 -1.71 11.99 23.44
C ALA A 350 -1.00 11.74 22.10
N ALA A 351 -1.55 10.86 21.26
CA ALA A 351 -1.02 10.61 19.92
C ALA A 351 -1.13 11.84 19.01
N ALA A 352 -0.12 12.03 18.16
CA ALA A 352 -0.12 13.07 17.14
C ALA A 352 -1.30 12.90 16.17
N GLU A 353 -1.89 14.03 15.76
CA GLU A 353 -2.97 14.04 14.79
C GLU A 353 -2.50 13.52 13.43
N SER A 354 -3.24 12.55 12.88
CA SER A 354 -2.98 12.01 11.54
C SER A 354 -3.10 13.11 10.50
N TRP A 355 -2.19 13.15 9.54
CA TRP A 355 -2.25 14.15 8.47
C TRP A 355 -3.41 13.89 7.52
N ALA A 356 -3.68 12.63 7.20
CA ALA A 356 -4.83 12.19 6.42
C ALA A 356 -5.71 11.22 7.23
N PHE A 357 -7.01 11.21 6.95
CA PHE A 357 -7.96 10.26 7.52
C PHE A 357 -9.09 9.95 6.52
N LEU A 358 -9.61 8.73 6.52
CA LEU A 358 -10.72 8.31 5.64
C LEU A 358 -12.04 8.27 6.42
N PHE A 359 -13.10 8.79 5.81
CA PHE A 359 -14.49 8.55 6.21
C PHE A 359 -15.29 7.89 5.09
N VAL A 360 -16.19 6.98 5.47
CA VAL A 360 -17.10 6.23 4.57
C VAL A 360 -18.57 6.45 4.95
N PRO A 361 -19.55 6.23 4.05
CA PRO A 361 -20.94 6.69 4.25
C PRO A 361 -21.76 5.91 5.29
N GLN A 362 -21.17 4.95 6.00
CA GLN A 362 -21.87 4.16 7.01
C GLN A 362 -21.97 4.93 8.33
N ALA A 363 -23.15 4.85 8.97
CA ALA A 363 -23.44 5.61 10.18
C ALA A 363 -22.51 5.28 11.36
N GLY A 364 -22.17 4.00 11.54
CA GLY A 364 -21.32 3.52 12.63
C GLY A 364 -20.04 2.85 12.14
N THR A 365 -18.98 2.97 12.94
CA THR A 365 -17.65 2.44 12.62
C THR A 365 -17.63 0.94 12.33
N ALA A 366 -18.43 0.12 13.03
CA ALA A 366 -18.48 -1.33 12.76
C ALA A 366 -19.05 -1.62 11.35
N ALA A 367 -20.18 -1.00 11.00
CA ALA A 367 -20.77 -1.12 9.67
C ALA A 367 -19.87 -0.55 8.58
N ALA A 368 -19.11 0.50 8.88
CA ALA A 368 -18.11 1.07 7.97
C ALA A 368 -16.99 0.06 7.64
N TRP A 369 -16.46 -0.64 8.65
CA TRP A 369 -15.48 -1.69 8.42
C TRP A 369 -16.06 -2.86 7.62
N GLU A 370 -17.27 -3.31 7.95
CA GLU A 370 -17.96 -4.37 7.18
C GLU A 370 -18.22 -3.96 5.73
N HIS A 371 -18.57 -2.70 5.49
CA HIS A 371 -18.79 -2.18 4.14
C HIS A 371 -17.54 -2.29 3.29
N ILE A 372 -16.38 -1.86 3.79
CA ILE A 372 -15.15 -1.87 2.99
C ILE A 372 -14.52 -3.26 2.91
N LEU A 373 -14.67 -4.11 3.92
CA LEU A 373 -14.12 -5.48 3.95
C LEU A 373 -15.03 -6.50 3.25
N ARG A 374 -16.32 -6.17 3.07
CA ARG A 374 -17.40 -7.06 2.61
C ARG A 374 -17.60 -8.29 3.50
N ARG A 375 -17.16 -8.21 4.76
CA ARG A 375 -17.30 -9.21 5.84
C ARG A 375 -17.00 -8.55 7.19
N PRO A 376 -17.38 -9.18 8.32
CA PRO A 376 -16.90 -8.75 9.64
C PRO A 376 -15.36 -8.69 9.73
N PRO A 377 -14.80 -7.73 10.49
CA PRO A 377 -13.37 -7.64 10.72
C PRO A 377 -12.79 -8.88 11.39
N GLY A 378 -11.62 -9.32 10.92
CA GLY A 378 -10.83 -10.43 11.43
C GLY A 378 -9.46 -9.93 11.87
N CYS A 379 -9.32 -9.63 13.15
CA CYS A 379 -8.05 -9.22 13.77
C CYS A 379 -7.37 -10.39 14.51
N ILE A 380 -6.23 -10.12 15.14
CA ILE A 380 -5.48 -11.14 15.88
C ILE A 380 -6.01 -11.24 17.32
N GLU A 381 -6.58 -12.40 17.66
CA GLU A 381 -7.18 -12.68 18.98
C GLU A 381 -6.48 -13.87 19.69
N TRP A 382 -5.16 -13.96 19.54
CA TRP A 382 -4.37 -15.07 20.09
C TRP A 382 -4.22 -14.97 21.61
N SER A 383 -4.33 -16.11 22.28
CA SER A 383 -4.11 -16.23 23.72
C SER A 383 -2.63 -16.06 24.08
N PRO A 384 -2.32 -15.68 25.34
CA PRO A 384 -0.93 -15.54 25.76
C PRO A 384 -0.09 -16.80 25.62
N ASP A 385 -0.69 -17.96 25.81
CA ASP A 385 0.00 -19.25 25.72
C ASP A 385 0.34 -19.60 24.27
N GLU A 386 -0.58 -19.33 23.33
CA GLU A 386 -0.28 -19.46 21.90
C GLU A 386 0.89 -18.56 21.50
N VAL A 387 0.91 -17.30 21.93
CA VAL A 387 2.01 -16.37 21.60
C VAL A 387 3.34 -16.88 22.16
N ARG A 388 3.38 -17.35 23.42
CA ARG A 388 4.60 -17.93 24.01
C ARG A 388 5.10 -19.14 23.23
N GLN A 389 4.21 -20.01 22.77
CA GLN A 389 4.58 -21.17 21.96
C GLN A 389 5.19 -20.77 20.60
N LEU A 390 4.74 -19.67 20.01
CA LEU A 390 5.22 -19.22 18.70
C LEU A 390 6.60 -18.56 18.74
N VAL A 391 6.90 -17.76 19.76
CA VAL A 391 8.13 -16.95 19.81
C VAL A 391 9.11 -17.33 20.91
N GLY A 392 8.70 -18.23 21.82
CA GLY A 392 9.44 -18.59 23.03
C GLY A 392 9.42 -17.51 24.11
N GLU A 393 9.78 -17.88 25.35
CA GLU A 393 9.72 -17.00 26.53
C GLU A 393 10.51 -15.70 26.36
N ALA A 394 11.67 -15.74 25.69
CA ALA A 394 12.52 -14.56 25.53
C ALA A 394 11.88 -13.44 24.71
N LYS A 395 11.06 -13.78 23.70
CA LYS A 395 10.40 -12.80 22.81
C LYS A 395 8.92 -12.59 23.14
N ALA A 396 8.36 -13.42 24.02
CA ALA A 396 6.94 -13.37 24.38
C ALA A 396 6.48 -12.01 24.93
N PRO A 397 7.21 -11.31 25.82
CA PRO A 397 6.74 -10.03 26.36
C PRO A 397 6.44 -8.98 25.27
N ALA A 398 7.35 -8.82 24.31
CA ALA A 398 7.16 -7.88 23.19
C ALA A 398 6.04 -8.33 22.24
N ALA A 399 5.97 -9.62 21.92
CA ALA A 399 4.93 -10.15 21.04
C ALA A 399 3.52 -10.04 21.65
N LEU A 400 3.38 -10.33 22.95
CA LEU A 400 2.11 -10.21 23.68
C LEU A 400 1.61 -8.77 23.70
N GLU A 401 2.51 -7.82 23.90
CA GLU A 401 2.16 -6.40 23.90
C GLU A 401 1.67 -5.93 22.53
N THR A 402 2.31 -6.41 21.45
CA THR A 402 1.83 -6.16 20.09
C THR A 402 0.46 -6.77 19.85
N VAL A 403 0.25 -8.05 20.19
CA VAL A 403 -1.03 -8.77 19.97
C VAL A 403 -2.19 -8.06 20.68
N ARG A 404 -2.02 -7.60 21.93
CA ARG A 404 -3.05 -6.84 22.66
C ARG A 404 -3.47 -5.54 21.97
N LYS A 405 -2.60 -4.95 21.15
CA LYS A 405 -2.83 -3.64 20.51
C LYS A 405 -3.52 -3.75 19.15
N ILE A 406 -3.66 -4.95 18.61
CA ILE A 406 -4.09 -5.20 17.22
C ILE A 406 -5.36 -6.06 17.11
N GLY A 407 -6.11 -6.24 18.20
CA GLY A 407 -7.40 -6.93 18.21
C GLY A 407 -8.55 -6.08 17.63
N CYS A 408 -9.72 -6.69 17.43
CA CYS A 408 -10.89 -6.04 16.82
C CYS A 408 -11.39 -4.85 17.64
N GLU A 409 -11.37 -4.94 18.97
CA GLU A 409 -11.73 -3.83 19.86
C GLU A 409 -10.83 -2.61 19.60
N GLN A 410 -9.54 -2.84 19.33
CA GLN A 410 -8.59 -1.77 19.05
C GLN A 410 -8.81 -1.16 17.65
N LEU A 411 -9.24 -1.96 16.67
CA LEU A 411 -9.60 -1.49 15.34
C LEU A 411 -10.82 -0.58 15.36
N LEU A 412 -11.85 -0.92 16.14
CA LEU A 412 -13.09 -0.13 16.23
C LEU A 412 -12.90 1.24 16.90
N ARG A 413 -11.73 1.50 17.51
CA ARG A 413 -11.33 2.82 18.02
C ARG A 413 -10.85 3.77 16.92
N PHE A 414 -10.69 3.29 15.68
CA PHE A 414 -10.49 4.14 14.51
C PHE A 414 -11.85 4.38 13.83
N ARG A 415 -12.48 5.51 14.16
CA ARG A 415 -13.82 5.82 13.70
C ARG A 415 -13.86 6.30 12.25
N ILE A 416 -13.91 5.35 11.33
CA ILE A 416 -13.97 5.62 9.88
C ILE A 416 -15.42 5.82 9.36
N GLY A 417 -16.44 5.57 10.19
CA GLY A 417 -17.83 5.86 9.87
C GLY A 417 -18.20 7.32 10.13
N MET A 418 -19.46 7.67 9.85
CA MET A 418 -19.99 9.02 10.10
C MET A 418 -19.96 9.42 11.58
N ASP A 419 -20.01 8.45 12.49
CA ASP A 419 -19.79 8.59 13.94
C ASP A 419 -18.39 9.10 14.34
N GLY A 420 -17.45 9.14 13.40
CA GLY A 420 -16.12 9.71 13.57
C GLY A 420 -15.96 11.15 13.10
N LEU A 421 -16.87 11.69 12.28
CA LEU A 421 -16.72 13.01 11.65
C LEU A 421 -16.57 14.13 12.68
N GLU A 422 -17.35 14.04 13.76
CA GLU A 422 -17.34 15.00 14.86
C GLU A 422 -16.00 15.06 15.60
N ALA A 423 -15.28 13.95 15.69
CA ALA A 423 -13.96 13.89 16.31
C ALA A 423 -12.88 14.57 15.46
N ARG A 424 -13.17 14.87 14.19
CA ARG A 424 -12.21 15.40 13.21
C ARG A 424 -12.81 16.47 12.29
N ARG A 425 -13.54 17.43 12.89
CA ARG A 425 -14.09 18.61 12.19
C ARG A 425 -13.00 19.41 11.48
N LEU A 426 -13.25 19.77 10.23
CA LEU A 426 -12.33 20.61 9.45
C LEU A 426 -12.57 22.09 9.74
N GLY A 427 -11.52 22.89 9.58
CA GLY A 427 -11.60 24.34 9.68
C GLY A 427 -10.71 25.03 8.64
N ARG A 428 -10.53 26.35 8.83
CA ARG A 428 -9.75 27.18 7.89
C ARG A 428 -8.34 26.65 7.69
N GLY A 429 -8.01 26.36 6.43
CA GLY A 429 -6.70 25.88 5.99
C GLY A 429 -6.52 24.36 6.04
N ASP A 430 -7.48 23.61 6.60
CA ASP A 430 -7.56 22.17 6.36
C ASP A 430 -8.02 21.89 4.93
N SER A 431 -7.94 20.63 4.51
CA SER A 431 -8.45 20.17 3.23
C SER A 431 -9.40 18.98 3.33
N ALA A 432 -10.23 18.83 2.31
CA ALA A 432 -11.20 17.76 2.15
C ALA A 432 -11.20 17.24 0.72
N VAL A 433 -11.03 15.93 0.51
CA VAL A 433 -11.00 15.31 -0.82
C VAL A 433 -12.05 14.22 -0.93
N GLY A 434 -13.02 14.43 -1.83
CA GLY A 434 -13.98 13.39 -2.21
C GLY A 434 -13.42 12.50 -3.31
N ILE A 435 -13.73 11.21 -3.27
CA ILE A 435 -13.39 10.26 -4.33
C ILE A 435 -14.67 9.56 -4.78
N VAL A 436 -15.04 9.76 -6.04
CA VAL A 436 -16.27 9.21 -6.64
C VAL A 436 -15.90 8.24 -7.75
N LEU A 437 -16.54 7.08 -7.74
CA LEU A 437 -16.41 6.04 -8.76
C LEU A 437 -17.71 5.95 -9.56
N GLU A 438 -17.62 5.69 -10.86
CA GLU A 438 -18.80 5.38 -11.70
C GLU A 438 -19.58 4.20 -11.09
N GLY A 439 -20.91 4.34 -11.01
CA GLY A 439 -21.78 3.44 -10.24
C GLY A 439 -22.02 3.86 -8.77
N GLU A 440 -21.33 4.89 -8.27
CA GLU A 440 -21.60 5.53 -6.97
C GLU A 440 -22.08 6.99 -7.15
N GLU A 441 -22.77 7.29 -8.25
CA GLU A 441 -23.17 8.65 -8.62
C GLU A 441 -23.98 9.36 -7.54
N ALA A 442 -24.85 8.62 -6.84
CA ALA A 442 -25.72 9.16 -5.79
C ALA A 442 -24.92 9.85 -4.67
N LEU A 443 -23.69 9.39 -4.37
CA LEU A 443 -22.85 10.00 -3.33
C LEU A 443 -22.45 11.44 -3.64
N TRP A 444 -22.48 11.84 -4.92
CA TRP A 444 -22.13 13.18 -5.39
C TRP A 444 -23.32 13.93 -6.02
N LEU A 445 -24.09 13.29 -6.90
CA LEU A 445 -25.15 13.96 -7.67
C LEU A 445 -26.35 14.34 -6.80
N GLU A 446 -26.67 13.54 -5.78
CA GLU A 446 -27.77 13.84 -4.86
C GLU A 446 -27.37 14.94 -3.89
N LYS A 447 -28.33 15.77 -3.46
CA LYS A 447 -28.06 16.93 -2.60
C LYS A 447 -27.55 16.51 -1.22
N ASP A 448 -28.09 15.42 -0.71
CA ASP A 448 -27.78 14.74 0.53
C ASP A 448 -26.80 13.57 0.34
N GLY A 449 -26.24 13.41 -0.87
CA GLY A 449 -25.16 12.47 -1.14
C GLY A 449 -23.99 12.71 -0.17
N PHE A 450 -23.44 11.62 0.37
CA PHE A 450 -22.44 11.68 1.45
C PHE A 450 -21.24 12.57 1.08
N ILE A 451 -20.60 12.32 -0.07
CA ILE A 451 -19.39 13.06 -0.48
C ILE A 451 -19.73 14.53 -0.70
N ARG A 452 -20.85 14.83 -1.37
CA ARG A 452 -21.29 16.21 -1.59
C ARG A 452 -21.54 16.94 -0.27
N SER A 453 -22.22 16.29 0.67
CA SER A 453 -22.54 16.87 1.98
C SER A 453 -21.28 17.18 2.77
N GLN A 454 -20.31 16.26 2.79
CA GLN A 454 -19.05 16.47 3.50
C GLN A 454 -18.19 17.57 2.87
N LEU A 455 -18.09 17.62 1.54
CA LEU A 455 -17.34 18.69 0.86
C LEU A 455 -18.01 20.06 1.02
N SER A 456 -19.34 20.12 1.03
CA SER A 456 -20.08 21.37 1.29
C SER A 456 -19.83 21.87 2.71
N SER A 457 -19.91 20.99 3.71
CA SER A 457 -19.63 21.33 5.11
C SER A 457 -18.17 21.76 5.33
N ALA A 458 -17.22 21.10 4.66
CA ALA A 458 -15.81 21.48 4.69
C ALA A 458 -15.60 22.89 4.11
N LYS A 459 -16.22 23.19 2.96
CA LYS A 459 -16.16 24.51 2.31
C LYS A 459 -16.75 25.61 3.21
N GLU A 460 -17.90 25.36 3.83
CA GLU A 460 -18.54 26.28 4.78
C GLU A 460 -17.65 26.55 6.01
N SER A 461 -16.87 25.56 6.43
CA SER A 461 -15.91 25.68 7.54
C SER A 461 -14.58 26.37 7.13
N GLY A 462 -14.44 26.75 5.86
CA GLY A 462 -13.26 27.41 5.31
C GLY A 462 -12.11 26.46 4.91
N ALA A 463 -12.38 25.16 4.80
CA ALA A 463 -11.42 24.19 4.28
C ALA A 463 -11.36 24.23 2.75
N GLU A 464 -10.20 23.88 2.20
CA GLU A 464 -10.00 23.74 0.75
C GLU A 464 -10.53 22.37 0.28
N THR A 465 -11.25 22.34 -0.84
CA THR A 465 -11.95 21.12 -1.28
C THR A 465 -11.42 20.60 -2.60
N GLY A 466 -11.25 19.28 -2.70
CA GLY A 466 -10.87 18.55 -3.88
C GLY A 466 -11.86 17.42 -4.19
N LEU A 467 -11.92 17.01 -5.45
CA LEU A 467 -12.70 15.87 -5.90
C LEU A 467 -11.92 15.09 -6.96
N VAL A 468 -11.88 13.78 -6.83
CA VAL A 468 -11.30 12.86 -7.81
C VAL A 468 -12.40 11.96 -8.33
N GLY A 469 -12.55 11.88 -9.64
CA GLY A 469 -13.55 11.03 -10.29
C GLY A 469 -12.89 9.97 -11.15
N PHE A 470 -13.31 8.71 -10.98
CA PHE A 470 -12.88 7.58 -11.80
C PHE A 470 -14.06 7.03 -12.58
N GLY A 471 -14.00 7.03 -13.91
CA GLY A 471 -15.05 6.40 -14.73
C GLY A 471 -15.04 6.82 -16.19
N SER A 472 -16.11 6.50 -16.90
CA SER A 472 -16.27 6.85 -18.31
C SER A 472 -16.25 8.36 -18.54
N PRO A 473 -15.83 8.84 -19.73
CA PRO A 473 -15.95 10.25 -20.08
C PRO A 473 -17.37 10.81 -19.95
N GLN A 474 -18.40 9.96 -20.11
CA GLN A 474 -19.79 10.37 -19.92
C GLN A 474 -20.11 10.60 -18.44
N PHE A 475 -19.69 9.70 -17.55
CA PHE A 475 -19.84 9.86 -16.11
C PHE A 475 -19.09 11.11 -15.62
N LEU A 476 -17.85 11.32 -16.05
CA LEU A 476 -17.06 12.49 -15.64
C LEU A 476 -17.69 13.81 -16.06
N ARG A 477 -18.27 13.88 -17.28
CA ARG A 477 -19.06 15.05 -17.72
C ARG A 477 -20.32 15.25 -16.87
N LYS A 478 -21.00 14.17 -16.45
CA LYS A 478 -22.15 14.28 -15.54
C LYS A 478 -21.73 14.86 -14.20
N VAL A 479 -20.61 14.40 -13.62
CA VAL A 479 -20.06 14.93 -12.36
C VAL A 479 -19.72 16.41 -12.47
N GLU A 480 -19.11 16.83 -13.58
CA GLU A 480 -18.72 18.22 -13.84
C GLU A 480 -19.92 19.17 -14.06
N THR A 481 -20.98 18.68 -14.72
CA THR A 481 -22.16 19.50 -15.07
C THR A 481 -23.28 19.48 -14.04
N ALA A 482 -23.16 18.65 -13.00
CA ALA A 482 -24.27 18.35 -12.07
C ALA A 482 -24.81 19.58 -11.30
N HIS A 483 -24.02 20.64 -11.11
CA HIS A 483 -24.32 21.66 -10.09
C HIS A 483 -24.11 23.10 -10.54
N LYS A 484 -25.10 23.95 -10.26
CA LYS A 484 -25.05 25.42 -10.46
C LYS A 484 -24.13 26.12 -9.46
N ASP A 485 -23.89 25.52 -8.29
CA ASP A 485 -23.03 26.04 -7.22
C ASP A 485 -21.52 25.78 -7.47
N GLY A 486 -21.19 25.11 -8.58
CA GLY A 486 -19.83 24.80 -9.03
C GLY A 486 -19.21 23.53 -8.43
N LEU A 487 -18.12 23.07 -9.05
CA LEU A 487 -17.27 21.99 -8.54
C LEU A 487 -16.52 22.42 -7.26
N PRO A 488 -15.94 21.47 -6.52
CA PRO A 488 -14.93 21.74 -5.48
C PRO A 488 -13.75 22.56 -6.03
N GLY A 489 -12.95 23.13 -5.12
CA GLY A 489 -11.82 24.00 -5.49
C GLY A 489 -10.82 23.34 -6.44
N VAL A 490 -10.67 22.01 -6.38
CA VAL A 490 -9.91 21.20 -7.33
C VAL A 490 -10.75 20.02 -7.82
N TRP A 491 -10.76 19.78 -9.13
CA TRP A 491 -11.38 18.62 -9.77
C TRP A 491 -10.34 17.85 -10.59
N VAL A 492 -10.27 16.53 -10.36
CA VAL A 492 -9.38 15.60 -11.06
C VAL A 492 -10.23 14.52 -11.77
N PRO A 493 -10.57 14.74 -13.06
CA PRO A 493 -11.24 13.71 -13.85
C PRO A 493 -10.23 12.68 -14.34
N VAL A 494 -10.44 11.40 -14.01
CA VAL A 494 -9.61 10.28 -14.46
C VAL A 494 -10.46 9.35 -15.33
N PRO A 495 -10.42 9.51 -16.67
CA PRO A 495 -11.09 8.60 -17.58
C PRO A 495 -10.60 7.17 -17.39
N MET A 496 -11.52 6.25 -17.20
CA MET A 496 -11.21 4.82 -17.08
C MET A 496 -11.53 4.09 -18.39
N PRO A 497 -10.65 3.16 -18.82
CA PRO A 497 -10.89 2.35 -20.01
C PRO A 497 -12.15 1.51 -19.81
N GLN A 498 -12.97 1.40 -20.86
CA GLN A 498 -14.17 0.57 -20.85
C GLN A 498 -13.77 -0.90 -21.03
N SER A 499 -13.24 -1.47 -19.96
CA SER A 499 -12.57 -2.77 -20.02
C SER A 499 -13.54 -3.93 -20.22
N GLY A 500 -14.82 -3.80 -19.84
CA GLY A 500 -15.78 -4.91 -19.87
C GLY A 500 -15.43 -6.06 -18.92
N LEU A 501 -14.48 -5.85 -18.00
CA LEU A 501 -14.10 -6.77 -16.94
C LEU A 501 -15.15 -6.72 -15.81
N LEU A 502 -15.31 -7.83 -15.08
CA LEU A 502 -16.32 -8.01 -14.03
C LEU A 502 -15.80 -7.60 -12.65
N LEU A 503 -14.49 -7.71 -12.41
CA LEU A 503 -13.85 -7.45 -11.11
C LEU A 503 -13.19 -6.07 -11.01
N ASP A 504 -13.34 -5.18 -11.99
CA ASP A 504 -12.79 -3.82 -11.96
C ASP A 504 -11.26 -3.76 -11.72
N GLY A 505 -10.50 -4.82 -12.03
CA GLY A 505 -9.07 -4.90 -11.73
C GLY A 505 -8.24 -3.73 -12.29
N VAL A 506 -8.49 -3.35 -13.55
CA VAL A 506 -7.83 -2.20 -14.18
C VAL A 506 -8.21 -0.89 -13.47
N THR A 507 -9.45 -0.76 -13.03
CA THR A 507 -9.92 0.39 -12.25
C THR A 507 -9.19 0.50 -10.93
N ARG A 508 -9.07 -0.59 -10.18
CA ARG A 508 -8.32 -0.63 -8.91
C ARG A 508 -6.84 -0.31 -9.13
N ALA A 509 -6.23 -0.82 -10.21
CA ALA A 509 -4.86 -0.47 -10.56
C ALA A 509 -4.70 1.05 -10.86
N GLY A 510 -5.64 1.64 -11.59
CA GLY A 510 -5.65 3.09 -11.88
C GLY A 510 -5.82 3.96 -10.64
N VAL A 511 -6.79 3.63 -9.77
CA VAL A 511 -6.97 4.30 -8.48
C VAL A 511 -5.68 4.23 -7.67
N LYS A 512 -5.07 3.05 -7.59
CA LYS A 512 -3.81 2.84 -6.89
C LYS A 512 -2.67 3.69 -7.46
N MET A 513 -2.49 3.73 -8.77
CA MET A 513 -1.46 4.55 -9.43
C MET A 513 -1.65 6.04 -9.15
N VAL A 514 -2.90 6.54 -9.24
CA VAL A 514 -3.22 7.95 -8.95
C VAL A 514 -2.96 8.30 -7.49
N LEU A 515 -3.43 7.49 -6.54
CA LEU A 515 -3.21 7.76 -5.10
C LEU A 515 -1.73 7.67 -4.72
N ASN A 516 -1.00 6.67 -5.25
CA ASN A 516 0.43 6.53 -5.05
C ASN A 516 1.20 7.74 -5.60
N ALA A 517 0.83 8.24 -6.79
CA ALA A 517 1.47 9.40 -7.41
C ALA A 517 1.15 10.70 -6.65
N LEU A 518 -0.12 10.90 -6.27
CA LEU A 518 -0.57 12.02 -5.44
C LEU A 518 0.24 12.09 -4.14
N SER A 519 0.18 11.03 -3.34
CA SER A 519 0.82 11.01 -2.03
C SER A 519 2.33 11.13 -2.11
N THR A 520 2.96 10.47 -3.09
CA THR A 520 4.40 10.53 -3.30
C THR A 520 4.84 11.92 -3.72
N CYS A 521 4.19 12.51 -4.72
CA CYS A 521 4.55 13.84 -5.19
C CYS A 521 4.34 14.90 -4.09
N THR A 522 3.26 14.81 -3.30
CA THR A 522 3.08 15.67 -2.13
C THR A 522 4.22 15.54 -1.12
N MET A 523 4.67 14.32 -0.82
CA MET A 523 5.76 14.10 0.14
C MET A 523 7.13 14.51 -0.41
N VAL A 524 7.37 14.34 -1.71
CA VAL A 524 8.55 14.88 -2.41
C VAL A 524 8.56 16.40 -2.28
N ARG A 525 7.43 17.06 -2.55
CA ARG A 525 7.27 18.51 -2.41
C ARG A 525 7.52 19.01 -0.99
N LEU A 526 7.11 18.25 0.02
CA LEU A 526 7.41 18.52 1.44
C LEU A 526 8.86 18.21 1.86
N GLY A 527 9.78 18.03 0.90
CA GLY A 527 11.19 17.77 1.19
C GLY A 527 11.43 16.41 1.88
N ARG A 528 10.53 15.44 1.71
CA ARG A 528 10.69 14.11 2.33
C ARG A 528 11.59 13.15 1.54
N VAL A 529 12.00 13.57 0.36
CA VAL A 529 12.77 12.82 -0.63
C VAL A 529 13.89 13.70 -1.20
N MET A 530 15.08 13.14 -1.43
CA MET A 530 16.16 13.75 -2.21
C MET A 530 16.48 12.86 -3.42
N GLY A 531 16.46 13.42 -4.62
CA GLY A 531 16.35 12.66 -5.86
C GLY A 531 15.10 11.78 -5.82
N ASN A 532 15.30 10.46 -5.75
CA ASN A 532 14.27 9.45 -5.46
C ASN A 532 14.57 8.61 -4.20
N TYR A 533 15.36 9.12 -3.27
CA TYR A 533 15.67 8.47 -2.00
C TYR A 533 14.88 9.09 -0.85
N MET A 534 14.17 8.26 -0.09
CA MET A 534 13.48 8.70 1.13
C MET A 534 14.51 9.14 2.17
N ILE A 535 14.46 10.39 2.61
CA ILE A 535 15.39 10.87 3.65
C ILE A 535 14.78 10.80 5.05
N TRP A 536 13.46 10.65 5.16
CA TRP A 536 12.74 10.45 6.42
C TRP A 536 12.59 8.96 6.70
N VAL A 537 13.70 8.33 7.08
CA VAL A 537 13.76 6.91 7.47
C VAL A 537 14.09 6.83 8.95
N VAL A 538 13.26 6.12 9.72
CA VAL A 538 13.60 5.75 11.10
C VAL A 538 14.49 4.52 11.06
N ALA A 539 15.78 4.68 11.38
CA ALA A 539 16.73 3.57 11.45
C ALA A 539 16.55 2.74 12.73
N SER A 540 15.37 2.11 12.90
CA SER A 540 14.96 1.40 14.12
C SER A 540 15.38 -0.07 14.16
N ASN A 541 15.71 -0.67 13.02
CA ASN A 541 16.15 -2.07 12.90
C ASN A 541 17.32 -2.21 11.91
N LEU A 542 17.93 -3.41 11.86
CA LEU A 542 19.13 -3.66 11.06
C LEU A 542 18.92 -3.43 9.55
N LYS A 543 17.74 -3.80 9.00
CA LYS A 543 17.38 -3.55 7.60
C LYS A 543 17.27 -2.05 7.30
N LEU A 544 16.65 -1.28 8.20
CA LEU A 544 16.50 0.16 8.04
C LEU A 544 17.80 0.92 8.27
N ILE A 545 18.70 0.44 9.14
CA ILE A 545 20.06 0.99 9.29
C ILE A 545 20.88 0.77 8.01
N ASP A 546 20.84 -0.43 7.42
CA ASP A 546 21.48 -0.69 6.13
C ASP A 546 20.93 0.24 5.03
N ARG A 547 19.60 0.31 4.91
CA ARG A 547 18.94 1.18 3.92
C ARG A 547 19.34 2.65 4.08
N ALA A 548 19.26 3.18 5.30
CA ALA A 548 19.67 4.55 5.59
C ALA A 548 21.15 4.80 5.27
N THR A 549 22.02 3.84 5.57
CA THR A 549 23.46 3.90 5.23
C THR A 549 23.67 3.99 3.73
N ARG A 550 23.02 3.11 2.95
CA ARG A 550 23.10 3.11 1.48
C ARG A 550 22.58 4.42 0.89
N TYR A 551 21.53 5.00 1.45
CA TYR A 551 20.99 6.25 0.94
C TYR A 551 21.98 7.41 1.15
N ILE A 552 22.62 7.45 2.32
CA ILE A 552 23.68 8.44 2.59
C ILE A 552 24.86 8.22 1.63
N GLU A 553 25.34 7.00 1.46
CA GLU A 553 26.39 6.64 0.49
C GLU A 553 26.04 7.16 -0.91
N ARG A 554 24.86 6.80 -1.42
CA ARG A 554 24.41 7.19 -2.77
C ARG A 554 24.26 8.70 -2.94
N LEU A 555 23.73 9.38 -1.94
CA LEU A 555 23.51 10.84 -2.01
C LEU A 555 24.78 11.65 -1.78
N THR A 556 25.85 11.07 -1.19
CA THR A 556 27.05 11.84 -0.81
C THR A 556 28.32 11.40 -1.53
N GLY A 557 28.36 10.20 -2.10
CA GLY A 557 29.57 9.59 -2.65
C GLY A 557 30.57 9.10 -1.60
N LEU A 558 30.20 9.12 -0.32
CA LEU A 558 31.02 8.55 0.77
C LEU A 558 31.07 7.03 0.67
N SER A 559 32.11 6.41 1.25
CA SER A 559 32.12 4.95 1.45
C SER A 559 31.00 4.51 2.39
N TYR A 560 30.51 3.26 2.26
CA TYR A 560 29.50 2.68 3.16
C TYR A 560 29.83 2.86 4.64
N ASP A 561 31.08 2.61 5.05
CA ASP A 561 31.54 2.78 6.43
C ASP A 561 31.46 4.24 6.90
N GLU A 562 31.88 5.18 6.07
CA GLU A 562 31.78 6.61 6.38
C GLU A 562 30.32 7.07 6.43
N ALA A 563 29.49 6.63 5.49
CA ALA A 563 28.06 6.89 5.47
C ALA A 563 27.39 6.37 6.75
N ASN A 564 27.75 5.18 7.20
CA ASN A 564 27.22 4.59 8.45
C ASN A 564 27.64 5.40 9.68
N ARG A 565 28.90 5.85 9.72
CA ARG A 565 29.37 6.75 10.79
C ARG A 565 28.58 8.05 10.80
N ARG A 566 28.30 8.66 9.63
CA ARG A 566 27.45 9.87 9.52
C ARG A 566 26.02 9.62 9.99
N LEU A 567 25.46 8.44 9.66
CA LEU A 567 24.15 8.04 10.15
C LEU A 567 24.11 8.01 11.68
N PHE A 568 25.06 7.33 12.33
CA PHE A 568 25.08 7.23 13.79
C PHE A 568 25.37 8.56 14.50
N GLU A 569 26.13 9.47 13.88
CA GLU A 569 26.21 10.86 14.37
C GLU A 569 24.84 11.55 14.35
N ALA A 570 24.08 11.41 13.25
CA ALA A 570 22.77 12.00 13.12
C ALA A 570 21.73 11.36 14.07
N VAL A 571 21.78 10.04 14.24
CA VAL A 571 20.95 9.31 15.21
C VAL A 571 21.21 9.84 16.62
N GLU A 572 22.47 9.99 17.03
CA GLU A 572 22.80 10.50 18.37
C GLU A 572 22.32 11.95 18.58
N TYR A 573 22.39 12.80 17.56
CA TYR A 573 21.85 14.16 17.62
C TYR A 573 20.32 14.19 17.81
N VAL A 574 19.61 13.24 17.18
CA VAL A 574 18.14 13.18 17.17
C VAL A 574 17.56 12.40 18.36
N GLU A 575 18.29 11.42 18.89
CA GLU A 575 17.83 10.48 19.92
C GLU A 575 17.24 11.14 21.19
N PRO A 576 17.80 12.25 21.74
CA PRO A 576 17.19 12.92 22.89
C PRO A 576 15.76 13.42 22.60
N ARG A 577 15.50 13.91 21.38
CA ARG A 577 14.17 14.37 20.97
C ARG A 577 13.22 13.20 20.78
N MET A 578 13.67 12.12 20.12
CA MET A 578 12.90 10.89 19.94
C MET A 578 12.43 10.31 21.28
N LYS A 579 13.31 10.20 22.28
CA LYS A 579 12.96 9.66 23.61
C LYS A 579 11.98 10.52 24.40
N SER A 580 11.83 11.79 24.01
CA SER A 580 10.93 12.75 24.64
C SER A 580 9.66 13.01 23.83
N ASP A 581 9.39 12.19 22.81
CA ASP A 581 8.27 12.34 21.85
C ASP A 581 8.16 13.75 21.25
N ARG A 582 9.30 14.43 21.09
CA ARG A 582 9.39 15.74 20.42
C ARG A 582 9.60 15.54 18.93
N ALA A 583 9.10 16.47 18.11
CA ALA A 583 9.41 16.50 16.69
C ALA A 583 10.93 16.52 16.45
N TYR A 584 11.39 15.77 15.44
CA TYR A 584 12.80 15.65 15.13
C TYR A 584 13.06 15.61 13.62
N PRO A 585 14.23 16.09 13.17
CA PRO A 585 14.63 16.07 11.76
C PRO A 585 15.00 14.67 11.24
N PRO A 586 14.97 14.46 9.92
CA PRO A 586 15.33 13.18 9.32
C PRO A 586 16.82 12.88 9.46
N VAL A 587 17.17 11.71 10.02
CA VAL A 587 18.58 11.33 10.26
C VAL A 587 19.39 11.18 8.96
N VAL A 588 18.79 10.64 7.88
CA VAL A 588 19.44 10.54 6.57
C VAL A 588 19.64 11.94 5.97
N GLY A 589 18.60 12.78 5.98
CA GLY A 589 18.67 14.15 5.46
C GLY A 589 19.75 14.97 6.17
N LEU A 590 19.81 14.90 7.50
CA LEU A 590 20.86 15.56 8.30
C LEU A 590 22.25 15.07 7.91
N ALA A 591 22.45 13.75 7.83
CA ALA A 591 23.73 13.16 7.48
C ALA A 591 24.18 13.61 6.08
N VAL A 592 23.27 13.62 5.10
CA VAL A 592 23.55 14.04 3.72
C VAL A 592 23.92 15.52 3.63
N LEU A 593 23.13 16.42 4.22
CA LEU A 593 23.42 17.85 4.16
C LEU A 593 24.74 18.21 4.86
N ARG A 594 25.01 17.59 6.01
CA ARG A 594 26.29 17.78 6.71
C ARG A 594 27.47 17.27 5.89
N ALA A 595 27.33 16.11 5.25
CA ALA A 595 28.36 15.54 4.40
C ALA A 595 28.64 16.40 3.16
N ARG A 596 27.60 16.91 2.48
CA ARG A 596 27.72 17.74 1.27
C ARG A 596 28.26 19.14 1.52
N HIS A 597 27.88 19.75 2.65
CA HIS A 597 28.12 21.19 2.88
C HIS A 597 29.05 21.51 4.06
N GLY A 598 29.47 20.52 4.85
CA GLY A 598 30.34 20.76 6.00
C GLY A 598 29.70 21.59 7.11
N ILE A 599 28.37 21.58 7.21
CA ILE A 599 27.59 22.42 8.13
C ILE A 599 27.31 21.75 9.50
N SER A 600 26.87 22.54 10.48
CA SER A 600 26.41 22.05 11.78
C SER A 600 25.07 21.30 11.65
N PHE A 601 24.69 20.57 12.70
CA PHE A 601 23.38 19.91 12.73
C PHE A 601 22.23 20.90 12.78
N GLU A 602 22.39 21.99 13.52
CA GLU A 602 21.40 23.06 13.64
C GLU A 602 21.16 23.74 12.29
N GLU A 603 22.22 23.99 11.52
CA GLU A 603 22.11 24.56 10.17
C GLU A 603 21.49 23.55 9.18
N ALA A 604 21.88 22.28 9.23
CA ALA A 604 21.27 21.24 8.40
C ALA A 604 19.78 21.07 8.70
N GLU A 605 19.39 21.08 9.98
CA GLU A 605 18.01 21.02 10.44
C GLU A 605 17.21 22.22 9.94
N ARG A 606 17.73 23.44 10.09
CA ARG A 606 17.07 24.65 9.55
C ARG A 606 16.80 24.53 8.06
N ARG A 607 17.76 24.04 7.26
CA ARG A 607 17.57 23.86 5.81
C ARG A 607 16.50 22.83 5.48
N LEU A 608 16.50 21.69 6.16
CA LEU A 608 15.47 20.66 5.97
C LEU A 608 14.08 21.16 6.34
N MET A 609 13.98 21.93 7.43
CA MET A 609 12.72 22.46 7.92
C MET A 609 12.26 23.72 7.19
N SER A 610 13.14 24.43 6.49
CA SER A 610 12.75 25.53 5.59
C SER A 610 12.24 25.05 4.23
N SER A 611 12.62 23.82 3.84
CA SER A 611 12.17 23.14 2.62
C SER A 611 10.93 22.25 2.85
N ALA A 612 10.71 21.80 4.09
CA ALA A 612 9.51 21.09 4.55
C ALA A 612 8.39 22.05 4.95
#